data_AF-A0A7V8ZQJ9-F1
#
_entry.id   AF-A0A7V8ZQJ9-F1
#
_cell.length_a   1.000
_cell.length_b   1.000
_cell.length_c   1.000
_cell.angle_alpha   90.00
_cell.angle_beta   90.00
_cell.angle_gamma   90.00
#
_symmetry.space_group_name_H-M   'P 1'
#
loop_
_entity.id
_entity.type
_entity.pdbx_description
1 polymer ?
#
loop_
_entity_poly.entity_id
_entity_poly.type
_entity_poly.pdbx_seq_one_letter_code
_entity_poly.pdbx_strand_id
1 'polypeptide(L)' 'WEGLSPGELCRALLDKSKNGNKDLKGIVDHMTRDELVAWSWAPGIDADGRARETAPIAKPEFDRIVHAWAESGAKCPE' A
#
# COMPACT_ATOMS: atom_id res chain seq x y z
N TRP A 1 -0.16 4.57 11.40
CA TRP A 1 -0.75 3.38 10.75
C TRP A 1 -0.73 2.18 11.69
N GLU A 2 0.34 2.01 12.47
CA GLU A 2 0.42 0.97 13.50
C GLU A 2 -0.72 1.07 14.52
N GLY A 3 -1.23 -0.08 14.95
CA GLY A 3 -2.31 -0.20 15.95
C GLY A 3 -3.74 0.02 15.42
N LEU A 4 -3.91 0.42 14.15
CA LEU A 4 -5.24 0.59 13.54
C LEU A 4 -5.86 -0.77 13.17
N SER A 5 -7.18 -0.87 13.31
CA SER A 5 -7.96 -1.96 12.71
C SER A 5 -7.89 -1.89 11.17
N PRO A 6 -8.19 -2.99 10.44
CA PRO A 6 -8.26 -2.95 8.98
C PRO A 6 -9.23 -1.88 8.45
N GLY A 7 -10.37 -1.71 9.11
CA GLY A 7 -11.35 -0.68 8.77
C GLY A 7 -10.85 0.73 9.01
N GLU A 8 -10.15 0.97 10.13
CA GLU A 8 -9.54 2.26 10.44
C GLU A 8 -8.41 2.62 9.47
N LEU A 9 -7.56 1.64 9.13
CA LEU A 9 -6.48 1.81 8.17
C LEU A 9 -7.03 2.16 6.78
N CYS A 10 -8.07 1.45 6.32
CA CYS A 10 -8.71 1.76 5.04
C CYS A 10 -9.26 3.19 5.01
N ARG A 11 -9.99 3.60 6.06
CA ARG A 11 -10.53 4.97 6.16
C ARG A 11 -9.41 6.01 6.20
N ALA A 12 -8.29 5.72 6.87
CA ALA A 12 -7.12 6.59 6.89
C ALA A 12 -6.44 6.72 5.52
N LEU A 13 -6.38 5.64 4.72
CA LEU A 13 -5.86 5.66 3.35
C LEU A 13 -6.71 6.54 2.42
N LEU A 14 -8.04 6.52 2.60
CA LEU A 14 -8.97 7.31 1.80
C LEU A 14 -9.13 8.77 2.27
N ASP A 15 -8.70 9.08 3.50
CA ASP A 15 -8.75 10.43 4.07
C ASP A 15 -7.71 11.35 3.39
N LYS A 16 -8.22 12.28 2.57
CA LYS A 16 -7.39 13.25 1.82
C LYS A 16 -6.51 14.13 2.70
N SER A 17 -6.90 14.36 3.96
CA SER A 17 -6.07 15.11 4.90
C SER A 17 -4.85 14.34 5.40
N LYS A 18 -4.81 13.01 5.19
CA LYS A 18 -3.77 12.10 5.68
C LYS A 18 -2.98 11.41 4.57
N ASN A 19 -3.51 11.34 3.36
CA ASN A 19 -2.91 10.61 2.24
C ASN A 19 -2.14 11.48 1.23
N GLY A 20 -1.89 12.75 1.56
CA GLY A 20 -1.29 13.72 0.63
C GLY A 20 -2.26 14.22 -0.43
N ASN A 21 -3.55 14.36 -0.09
CA ASN A 21 -4.62 14.83 -0.96
C ASN A 21 -4.84 14.01 -2.24
N LYS A 22 -4.54 12.72 -2.21
CA LYS A 22 -4.76 11.79 -3.33
C LYS A 22 -6.24 11.38 -3.39
N ASP A 23 -6.78 11.33 -4.60
CA ASP A 23 -8.04 10.63 -4.86
C ASP A 23 -7.79 9.12 -5.07
N LEU A 24 -8.86 8.33 -5.28
CA LEU A 24 -8.74 6.88 -5.39
C LEU A 24 -7.82 6.44 -6.54
N LYS A 25 -7.87 7.13 -7.69
CA LYS A 25 -6.96 6.84 -8.81
C LYS A 25 -5.52 7.13 -8.41
N GLY A 26 -5.27 8.27 -7.76
CA GLY A 26 -3.95 8.63 -7.26
C GLY A 26 -3.42 7.66 -6.20
N ILE A 27 -4.28 7.10 -5.36
CA ILE A 27 -3.92 6.03 -4.41
C ILE A 27 -3.50 4.77 -5.17
N VAL A 28 -4.29 4.33 -6.14
CA VAL A 28 -3.96 3.14 -6.97
C VAL A 28 -2.65 3.33 -7.71
N ASP A 29 -2.46 4.47 -8.37
CA ASP A 29 -1.20 4.78 -9.07
C ASP A 29 -0.02 4.77 -8.09
N HIS A 30 -0.15 5.42 -6.92
CA HIS A 30 0.88 5.44 -5.88
C HIS A 30 1.25 4.03 -5.42
N MET A 31 0.26 3.21 -5.06
CA MET A 31 0.52 1.87 -4.52
C MET A 31 1.12 0.93 -5.57
N THR A 32 0.72 1.05 -6.84
CA THR A 32 1.09 0.07 -7.87
C THR A 32 2.29 0.47 -8.71
N ARG A 33 2.62 1.77 -8.81
CA ARG A 33 3.67 2.26 -9.73
C ARG A 33 4.84 2.96 -9.07
N ASP A 34 4.69 3.50 -7.85
CA ASP A 34 5.79 4.25 -7.25
C ASP A 34 6.95 3.32 -6.87
N GLU A 35 8.16 3.70 -7.29
CA GLU A 35 9.37 2.88 -7.11
C GLU A 35 9.69 2.63 -5.64
N LEU A 36 9.40 3.60 -4.76
CA LEU A 36 9.59 3.44 -3.32
C LEU A 36 8.63 2.42 -2.70
N VAL A 37 7.43 2.26 -3.26
CA VAL A 37 6.52 1.18 -2.85
C VAL A 37 7.05 -0.14 -3.42
N ALA A 38 7.43 -0.18 -4.70
CA ALA A 38 7.98 -1.37 -5.35
C ALA A 38 9.27 -1.89 -4.68
N TRP A 39 10.01 -1.03 -3.99
CA TRP A 39 11.21 -1.40 -3.25
C TRP A 39 10.96 -2.46 -2.17
N SER A 40 9.74 -2.60 -1.65
CA SER A 40 9.38 -3.68 -0.70
C SER A 40 9.59 -5.10 -1.23
N TRP A 41 9.73 -5.29 -2.55
CA TRP A 41 9.94 -6.61 -3.19
C TRP A 41 11.38 -6.86 -3.64
N ALA A 42 12.22 -5.84 -3.65
CA ALA A 42 13.65 -5.96 -3.89
C ALA A 42 14.41 -5.06 -2.91
N PRO A 43 14.23 -5.26 -1.60
CA PRO A 43 14.80 -4.35 -0.62
C PRO A 43 16.31 -4.57 -0.54
N GLY A 44 17.04 -3.49 -0.28
CA GLY A 44 18.49 -3.54 -0.09
C GLY A 44 18.91 -4.09 1.27
N ILE A 45 20.21 -4.07 1.51
CA ILE A 45 20.84 -4.40 2.80
C ILE A 45 20.66 -3.26 3.80
N ASP A 46 20.37 -3.58 5.05
CA ASP A 46 20.26 -2.61 6.14
C ASP A 46 21.62 -2.07 6.61
N ALA A 47 21.59 -1.12 7.55
CA ALA A 47 22.80 -0.47 8.06
C ALA A 47 23.73 -1.44 8.82
N ASP A 48 23.21 -2.57 9.31
CA ASP A 48 23.97 -3.60 10.01
C ASP A 48 24.49 -4.70 9.07
N GLY A 49 24.28 -4.55 7.76
CA GLY A 49 24.73 -5.52 6.76
C GLY A 49 23.77 -6.70 6.55
N ARG A 50 22.52 -6.64 7.04
CA ARG A 50 21.54 -7.73 6.92
C ARG A 50 20.54 -7.47 5.79
N ALA A 51 20.10 -8.53 5.13
CA ALA A 51 19.03 -8.44 4.14
C ALA A 51 17.70 -8.06 4.82
N ARG A 52 16.99 -7.09 4.26
CA ARG A 52 15.65 -6.72 4.74
C ARG A 52 14.61 -7.75 4.31
N GLU A 53 13.56 -7.88 5.11
CA GLU A 53 12.43 -8.73 4.81
C GLU A 53 11.64 -8.17 3.61
N THR A 54 11.29 -9.06 2.68
CA THR A 54 10.43 -8.74 1.53
C THR A 54 8.96 -8.76 1.94
N ALA A 55 8.11 -8.03 1.23
CA ALA A 55 6.67 -8.12 1.40
C ALA A 55 6.17 -9.59 1.29
N PRO A 56 5.17 -10.00 2.09
CA PRO A 56 4.77 -11.41 2.22
C PRO A 56 4.00 -11.96 1.00
N ILE A 57 3.55 -11.09 0.09
CA ILE A 57 2.88 -11.47 -1.17
C ILE A 57 3.68 -10.96 -2.36
N ALA A 58 3.51 -11.57 -3.54
CA ALA A 58 4.22 -11.13 -4.75
C ALA A 58 3.70 -9.78 -5.28
N LYS A 59 4.57 -8.96 -5.88
CA LYS A 59 4.21 -7.62 -6.41
C LYS A 59 3.03 -7.66 -7.40
N PRO A 60 3.00 -8.57 -8.40
CA PRO A 60 1.86 -8.64 -9.31
C PRO A 60 0.54 -8.98 -8.62
N GLU A 61 0.60 -9.77 -7.55
CA GLU A 61 -0.59 -10.11 -6.76
C GLU A 61 -1.07 -8.90 -5.95
N PHE A 62 -0.16 -8.17 -5.32
CA PHE A 62 -0.48 -6.92 -4.63
C PHE A 62 -1.16 -5.92 -5.58
N ASP A 63 -0.59 -5.70 -6.77
CA ASP A 63 -1.15 -4.77 -7.76
C ASP A 63 -2.57 -5.19 -8.15
N ARG A 64 -2.78 -6.48 -8.41
CA ARG A 64 -4.10 -7.03 -8.72
C ARG A 64 -5.11 -6.79 -7.61
N ILE A 65 -4.72 -6.97 -6.34
CA ILE A 65 -5.60 -6.77 -5.18
C ILE A 65 -5.97 -5.29 -5.04
N VAL A 66 -5.01 -4.38 -5.20
CA VAL A 66 -5.25 -2.93 -5.12
C VAL A 66 -6.21 -2.46 -6.22
N HIS A 67 -6.00 -2.92 -7.46
CA HIS A 67 -6.91 -2.62 -8.56
C HIS A 67 -8.33 -3.15 -8.30
N ALA A 68 -8.46 -4.43 -7.89
CA ALA A 68 -9.76 -5.03 -7.60
C ALA A 68 -10.50 -4.31 -6.46
N TRP A 69 -9.78 -3.90 -5.41
CA TRP A 69 -10.35 -3.12 -4.31
C TRP A 69 -10.91 -1.77 -4.81
N ALA A 70 -10.13 -1.05 -5.61
CA ALA A 70 -10.57 0.24 -6.17
C ALA A 70 -11.78 0.07 -7.10
N GLU A 71 -11.79 -0.94 -7.97
CA GLU A 71 -12.92 -1.28 -8.87
C GLU A 71 -14.19 -1.65 -8.09
N SER A 72 -14.04 -2.25 -6.91
CA SER A 72 -15.17 -2.56 -6.02
C SER A 72 -15.77 -1.34 -5.29
N GLY A 73 -15.23 -0.14 -5.55
CA GLY A 73 -15.62 1.11 -4.90
C GLY A 73 -14.82 1.42 -3.63
N ALA A 74 -13.66 0.80 -3.46
CA ALA A 74 -12.74 1.03 -2.34
C ALA A 74 -13.40 0.91 -0.95
N LYS A 75 -14.31 -0.05 -0.79
CA LYS A 75 -15.06 -0.22 0.46
C LYS A 75 -14.12 -0.58 1.61
N CYS A 76 -14.33 0.06 2.76
CA CYS A 76 -13.63 -0.30 3.98
C CYS A 76 -14.42 -1.37 4.74
N PRO A 77 -13.73 -2.38 5.30
CA PRO A 77 -14.36 -3.31 6.22
C PRO A 77 -14.75 -2.58 7.52
N GLU A 78 -15.63 -3.22 8.29
CA GLU A 78 -15.89 -2.83 9.69
C GLU A 78 -14.63 -3.07 10.54
#